data_AF-A0A9D1JU80-F1
#
_entry.id   AF-A0A9D1JU80-F1
#
_cell.length_a   1.000
_cell.length_b   1.000
_cell.length_c   1.000
_cell.angle_alpha   90.00
_cell.angle_beta   90.00
_cell.angle_gamma   90.00
#
_symmetry.space_group_name_H-M   'P 1'
#
loop_
_entity.id
_entity.type
_entity.pdbx_description
1 polymer ?
#
loop_
_entity_poly.entity_id
_entity_poly.type
_entity_poly.pdbx_seq_one_letter_code
_entity_poly.pdbx_strand_id
1 'polypeptide(L)'
;MPAKLYALGGARLDSAEYAADFASAEKFGPYRIGERAFYFREGLRQCCLPYADFDQVFRRAMLCSARHCGGVDNFDTFWLVFCREGEELCQAKTIDEKHAAAAYEALQRRLPGLKFGV
;
A
#
# COMPACT_ATOMS: atom_id res chain seq x y z
N MET A 1 -3.41 6.21 -21.44
CA MET A 1 -2.08 5.55 -21.32
C MET A 1 -2.19 4.53 -20.20
N PRO A 2 -1.75 3.27 -20.39
CA PRO A 2 -1.75 2.30 -19.30
C PRO A 2 -0.88 2.81 -18.15
N ALA A 3 -1.32 2.59 -16.91
CA ALA A 3 -0.54 2.94 -15.73
C ALA A 3 0.79 2.17 -15.76
N LYS A 4 1.91 2.88 -15.53
CA LYS A 4 3.23 2.25 -15.41
C LYS A 4 3.34 1.64 -14.02
N LEU A 5 3.24 0.32 -13.95
CA LEU A 5 3.33 -0.45 -12.72
C LEU A 5 4.78 -0.91 -12.50
N TYR A 6 5.18 -0.97 -11.23
CA TYR A 6 6.50 -1.38 -10.79
C TYR A 6 6.38 -2.42 -9.68
N ALA A 7 7.23 -3.44 -9.70
CA ALA A 7 7.40 -4.36 -8.59
C ALA A 7 8.13 -3.66 -7.42
N LEU A 8 8.13 -4.25 -6.23
CA LEU A 8 8.82 -3.70 -5.05
C LEU A 8 10.32 -3.45 -5.28
N GLY A 9 10.99 -4.28 -6.09
CA GLY A 9 12.40 -4.09 -6.48
C GLY A 9 12.64 -2.99 -7.52
N GLY A 10 11.61 -2.23 -7.92
CA GLY A 10 11.70 -1.15 -8.91
C GLY A 10 11.72 -1.63 -10.37
N ALA A 11 11.65 -2.94 -10.61
CA ALA A 11 11.47 -3.50 -11.94
C ALA A 11 10.10 -3.11 -12.50
N ARG A 12 10.05 -2.68 -13.75
CA ARG A 12 8.79 -2.36 -14.41
C ARG A 12 8.01 -3.64 -14.70
N LEU A 13 6.72 -3.63 -14.39
CA LEU A 13 5.80 -4.71 -14.71
C LEU A 13 5.02 -4.33 -15.98
N ASP A 14 5.33 -5.02 -17.08
CA ASP A 14 4.62 -4.90 -18.36
C ASP A 14 3.64 -6.06 -18.57
N SER A 15 2.96 -6.50 -17.50
CA SER A 15 1.88 -7.51 -17.59
C SER A 15 0.53 -6.85 -17.80
N ALA A 16 -0.16 -7.25 -18.87
CA ALA A 16 -1.50 -6.79 -19.19
C ALA A 16 -2.53 -7.17 -18.11
N GLU A 17 -2.31 -8.29 -17.42
CA GLU A 17 -3.20 -8.77 -16.35
C GLU A 17 -3.19 -7.82 -15.15
N TYR A 18 -2.01 -7.40 -14.68
CA TYR A 18 -1.90 -6.44 -13.59
C TYR A 18 -2.33 -5.03 -14.02
N ALA A 19 -2.15 -4.67 -15.29
CA ALA A 19 -2.65 -3.38 -15.80
C ALA A 19 -4.19 -3.33 -15.83
N ALA A 20 -4.84 -4.43 -16.22
CA ALA A 20 -6.29 -4.56 -16.18
C ALA A 20 -6.82 -4.59 -14.74
N ASP A 21 -6.19 -5.40 -13.87
CA ASP A 21 -6.54 -5.49 -12.44
C ASP A 21 -6.40 -4.13 -11.74
N PHE A 22 -5.35 -3.38 -12.03
CA PHE A 22 -5.17 -2.01 -11.54
C PHE A 22 -6.29 -1.07 -12.02
N ALA A 23 -6.76 -1.23 -13.26
CA ALA A 23 -7.80 -0.38 -13.83
C ALA A 23 -9.17 -0.65 -13.21
N SER A 24 -9.47 -1.90 -12.86
CA SER A 24 -10.69 -2.31 -12.14
C SER A 24 -10.55 -2.24 -10.61
N ALA A 25 -9.37 -1.94 -10.07
CA ALA A 25 -9.11 -1.91 -8.65
C ALA A 25 -9.91 -0.82 -7.92
N GLU A 26 -10.39 -1.16 -6.72
CA GLU A 26 -11.12 -0.24 -5.86
C GLU A 26 -10.14 0.72 -5.19
N LYS A 27 -10.43 2.03 -5.24
CA LYS A 27 -9.50 3.08 -4.81
C LYS A 27 -9.81 3.55 -3.40
N PHE A 28 -8.79 3.53 -2.54
CA PHE A 28 -8.83 4.03 -1.16
C PHE A 28 -7.68 5.03 -0.96
N GLY A 29 -7.92 6.30 -1.31
CA GLY A 29 -6.89 7.34 -1.23
C GLY A 29 -5.66 7.03 -2.10
N PRO A 30 -4.45 6.87 -1.51
CA PRO A 30 -3.24 6.48 -2.25
C PRO A 30 -3.18 4.97 -2.56
N TYR A 31 -4.08 4.17 -2.00
CA TYR A 31 -4.14 2.72 -2.19
C TYR A 31 -5.16 2.35 -3.26
N ARG A 32 -4.93 1.20 -3.87
CA ARG A 32 -5.86 0.53 -4.78
C ARG A 32 -5.82 -0.96 -4.51
N ILE A 33 -6.99 -1.59 -4.43
CA ILE A 33 -7.12 -3.01 -4.11
C ILE A 33 -7.75 -3.69 -5.33
N GLY A 34 -6.92 -4.42 -6.06
CA GLY A 34 -7.35 -5.25 -7.18
C GLY A 34 -7.88 -6.61 -6.71
N GLU A 35 -8.20 -7.47 -7.65
CA GLU A 35 -8.52 -8.88 -7.40
C GLU A 35 -7.24 -9.70 -7.21
N ARG A 36 -6.13 -9.29 -7.84
CA ARG A 36 -4.87 -10.05 -7.85
C ARG A 36 -3.76 -9.42 -7.03
N ALA A 37 -3.75 -8.10 -6.93
CA ALA A 37 -2.68 -7.36 -6.28
C ALA A 37 -3.19 -6.16 -5.48
N PHE A 38 -2.38 -5.80 -4.48
CA PHE A 38 -2.45 -4.51 -3.81
C PHE A 38 -1.59 -3.50 -4.57
N TYR A 39 -2.11 -2.31 -4.77
CA TYR A 39 -1.43 -1.24 -5.47
C TYR A 39 -1.32 -0.02 -4.59
N PHE A 40 -0.15 0.60 -4.58
CA PHE A 40 0.07 1.82 -3.82
C PHE A 40 1.03 2.73 -4.57
N ARG A 41 1.06 3.99 -4.13
CA ARG A 41 2.01 4.97 -4.67
C ARG A 41 3.20 5.09 -3.73
N GLU A 42 4.39 4.93 -4.30
CA GLU A 42 5.66 5.23 -3.64
C GLU A 42 6.37 6.36 -4.40
N GLY A 43 6.32 7.56 -3.84
CA GLY A 43 6.79 8.77 -4.53
C GLY A 43 6.03 8.99 -5.85
N LEU A 44 6.74 8.91 -6.97
CA LEU A 44 6.18 9.05 -8.32
C LEU A 44 5.81 7.71 -8.97
N ARG A 45 6.14 6.58 -8.34
CA ARG A 45 5.95 5.23 -8.89
C ARG A 45 4.62 4.64 -8.41
N GLN A 46 3.99 3.85 -9.28
CA GLN A 46 2.86 3.00 -8.89
C GLN A 46 3.39 1.59 -8.66
N CYS A 47 3.42 1.18 -7.40
CA CYS A 47 3.89 -0.14 -7.01
C CYS A 47 2.73 -1.13 -7.08
N CYS A 48 3.04 -2.33 -7.56
CA CYS A 48 2.17 -3.48 -7.60
C CYS A 48 2.74 -4.54 -6.66
N LEU A 49 1.91 -4.97 -5.72
CA LEU A 49 2.22 -5.99 -4.74
C LEU A 49 1.23 -7.16 -4.91
N PRO A 50 1.60 -8.19 -5.68
CA PRO A 50 0.82 -9.42 -5.79
C PRO A 50 0.52 -10.04 -4.43
N TYR A 51 -0.67 -10.63 -4.26
CA TYR A 51 -1.06 -11.27 -3.00
C TYR A 51 -0.23 -12.53 -2.65
N ALA A 52 0.47 -13.10 -3.63
CA ALA A 52 1.38 -14.21 -3.40
C ALA A 52 2.71 -13.78 -2.73
N ASP A 53 3.01 -12.48 -2.70
CA ASP A 53 4.30 -11.98 -2.23
C ASP A 53 4.33 -11.69 -0.73
N PHE A 54 3.21 -11.71 -0.01
CA PHE A 54 3.14 -11.44 1.43
C PHE A 54 2.17 -12.37 2.15
N ASP A 55 2.41 -12.66 3.43
CA ASP A 55 1.53 -13.50 4.26
C ASP A 55 0.93 -12.74 5.46
N GLN A 56 1.41 -11.52 5.72
CA GLN A 56 0.97 -10.71 6.85
C GLN A 56 0.86 -9.23 6.50
N VAL A 57 -0.16 -8.57 7.05
CA VAL A 57 -0.37 -7.12 6.97
C VAL A 57 -0.74 -6.56 8.33
N PHE A 58 -0.17 -5.42 8.71
CA PHE A 58 -0.58 -4.69 9.90
C PHE A 58 -0.57 -3.17 9.66
N ARG A 59 -1.24 -2.45 10.56
CA ARG A 59 -1.29 -0.99 10.53
C ARG A 59 -0.22 -0.44 11.44
N ARG A 60 0.44 0.63 11.01
CA ARG A 60 1.41 1.37 11.85
C ARG A 60 1.08 2.85 11.78
N ALA A 61 0.96 3.49 12.94
CA ALA A 61 0.84 4.94 13.05
C ALA A 61 2.19 5.51 13.49
N MET A 62 2.65 6.57 12.84
CA MET A 62 3.89 7.27 13.18
C MET A 62 3.68 8.77 13.18
N LEU A 63 4.09 9.42 14.26
CA LEU A 63 4.20 10.87 14.32
C LEU A 63 5.41 11.30 13.48
N CYS A 64 5.16 12.14 12.49
CA CYS A 64 6.19 12.70 11.63
C CYS A 64 6.33 14.19 11.90
N SER A 65 7.55 14.63 12.22
CA SER A 65 7.90 16.04 12.42
C SER A 65 8.45 16.63 11.12
N ALA A 66 7.76 17.61 10.56
CA ALA A 66 8.21 18.37 9.41
C ALA A 66 8.80 19.70 9.88
N ARG A 67 10.11 19.89 9.66
CA ARG A 67 10.77 21.17 9.92
C ARG A 67 10.65 22.08 8.70
N HIS A 68 10.15 23.28 8.91
CA HIS A 68 10.08 24.34 7.90
C HIS A 68 10.78 25.61 8.43
N CYS A 69 10.97 26.62 7.57
CA CYS A 69 11.74 27.82 7.92
C CYS A 69 11.20 28.61 9.13
N GLY A 70 9.97 28.34 9.58
CA GLY A 70 9.31 29.01 10.70
C GLY A 70 9.02 28.13 11.92
N GLY A 71 9.38 26.84 11.92
CA GLY A 71 9.03 25.95 13.02
C GLY A 71 9.08 24.46 12.69
N VAL A 72 8.51 23.67 13.59
CA VAL A 72 8.32 22.23 13.44
C VAL A 72 6.85 21.93 13.60
N ASP A 73 6.23 21.38 12.58
CA ASP A 73 4.88 20.85 12.65
C ASP A 73 4.93 19.34 12.80
N ASN A 74 4.01 18.79 13.60
CA ASN A 74 3.87 17.35 13.77
C ASN A 74 2.58 16.89 13.11
N PHE A 75 2.66 15.86 12.29
CA PHE A 75 1.51 15.24 11.65
C PHE A 75 1.58 13.73 11.79
N ASP A 76 0.43 13.12 12.04
CA ASP A 76 0.33 11.67 12.06
C ASP A 76 0.34 11.10 10.65
N THR A 77 1.05 9.99 10.48
CA THR A 77 1.09 9.23 9.24
C THR A 77 0.68 7.79 9.52
N PHE A 78 -0.12 7.23 8.62
CA PHE A 78 -0.69 5.89 8.76
C PHE A 78 -0.18 4.99 7.64
N TRP A 79 0.31 3.83 8.00
CA TRP A 79 1.09 2.96 7.14
C TRP A 79 0.42 1.60 7.13
N LEU A 80 0.28 1.02 5.94
CA LEU A 80 0.03 -0.41 5.77
C LEU A 80 1.36 -1.09 5.53
N VAL A 81 1.75 -1.93 6.47
CA VAL A 81 3.01 -2.66 6.42
C VAL A 81 2.72 -4.09 5.97
N PHE A 82 3.42 -4.51 4.92
CA PHE A 82 3.30 -5.84 4.34
C PHE A 82 4.56 -6.64 4.69
N CYS A 83 4.36 -7.84 5.21
CA CYS A 83 5.44 -8.73 5.62
C CYS A 83 5.34 -10.10 4.95
N ARG A 84 6.51 -10.72 4.80
CA ARG A 84 6.65 -12.12 4.41
C ARG A 84 7.60 -12.82 5.35
N GLU A 85 7.19 -13.95 5.89
CA GLU A 85 8.01 -14.81 6.76
C GLU A 85 8.60 -14.06 7.98
N GLY A 86 7.90 -13.01 8.44
CA GLY A 86 8.31 -12.17 9.57
C GLY A 86 9.16 -10.95 9.21
N GLU A 87 9.53 -10.77 7.94
CA GLU A 87 10.30 -9.61 7.48
C GLU A 87 9.40 -8.56 6.81
N GLU A 88 9.65 -7.27 7.08
CA GLU A 88 8.97 -6.16 6.40
C GLU A 88 9.42 -6.08 4.93
N LEU A 89 8.49 -6.28 4.01
CA LEU A 89 8.73 -6.17 2.58
C LEU A 89 8.57 -4.73 2.08
N CYS A 90 7.46 -4.10 2.47
CA CYS A 90 7.17 -2.74 2.06
C CYS A 90 6.16 -2.06 3.00
N GLN A 91 6.13 -0.73 2.89
CA GLN A 91 5.26 0.13 3.66
C GLN A 91 4.53 1.11 2.74
N ALA A 92 3.21 1.06 2.76
CA ALA A 92 2.37 1.94 1.96
C ALA A 92 1.79 3.03 2.86
N LYS A 93 2.25 4.28 2.69
CA LYS A 93 1.91 5.41 3.57
C LYS A 93 0.72 6.23 3.09
N THR A 94 -0.01 6.79 4.04
CA THR A 94 -1.04 7.84 3.87
C THR A 94 -0.99 8.82 5.05
N ILE A 95 -1.49 10.03 4.85
CA ILE A 95 -1.70 11.01 5.93
C ILE A 95 -3.13 10.95 6.48
N ASP A 96 -4.03 10.21 5.82
CA ASP A 96 -5.43 10.08 6.22
C ASP A 96 -5.69 8.67 6.76
N GLU A 97 -5.97 8.60 8.05
CA GLU A 97 -6.27 7.35 8.78
C GLU A 97 -7.41 6.56 8.12
N LYS A 98 -8.44 7.25 7.63
CA LYS A 98 -9.64 6.61 7.06
C LYS A 98 -9.28 5.81 5.82
N HIS A 99 -8.33 6.29 5.03
CA HIS A 99 -7.85 5.56 3.86
C HIS A 99 -7.08 4.30 4.25
N ALA A 100 -6.23 4.36 5.27
CA ALA A 100 -5.52 3.18 5.78
C ALA A 100 -6.48 2.15 6.41
N ALA A 101 -7.42 2.62 7.24
CA ALA A 101 -8.42 1.77 7.86
C ALA A 101 -9.33 1.09 6.82
N ALA A 102 -9.88 1.86 5.87
CA ALA A 102 -10.75 1.30 4.84
C ALA A 102 -10.02 0.30 3.93
N ALA A 103 -8.77 0.59 3.55
CA ALA A 103 -7.97 -0.34 2.76
C ALA A 103 -7.63 -1.62 3.55
N TYR A 104 -7.32 -1.51 4.84
CA TYR A 104 -7.07 -2.66 5.71
C TYR A 104 -8.30 -3.56 5.84
N GLU A 105 -9.48 -2.98 6.11
CA GLU A 105 -10.73 -3.74 6.18
C GLU A 105 -11.08 -4.40 4.84
N ALA A 106 -10.87 -3.70 3.72
CA ALA A 106 -11.10 -4.27 2.40
C ALA A 106 -10.16 -5.44 2.11
N LEU A 107 -8.89 -5.38 2.53
CA LEU A 107 -7.97 -6.51 2.46
C LEU A 107 -8.43 -7.67 3.33
N GLN A 108 -8.91 -7.41 4.56
CA GLN A 108 -9.45 -8.46 5.44
C GLN A 108 -10.63 -9.20 4.82
N ARG A 109 -11.54 -8.47 4.17
CA ARG A 109 -12.70 -9.07 3.50
C ARG A 109 -12.31 -9.91 2.28
N ARG A 110 -11.30 -9.47 1.52
CA ARG A 110 -10.86 -10.16 0.28
C ARG A 110 -9.92 -11.33 0.55
N LEU A 111 -9.08 -11.25 1.58
CA LEU A 111 -8.03 -12.23 1.88
C LEU A 111 -8.17 -12.79 3.30
N PRO A 112 -9.20 -13.61 3.58
CA PRO A 112 -9.46 -14.12 4.92
C PRO A 112 -8.35 -15.05 5.47
N GLY A 113 -7.50 -15.60 4.60
CA GLY A 113 -6.37 -16.45 4.99
C GLY A 113 -5.08 -15.70 5.36
N LEU A 114 -5.06 -14.37 5.21
CA LEU A 114 -3.89 -13.57 5.51
C LEU A 114 -3.82 -13.23 7.01
N LYS A 115 -2.62 -13.13 7.57
CA LYS A 115 -2.45 -12.69 8.95
C LYS A 115 -2.62 -11.18 9.04
N PHE A 116 -3.55 -10.73 9.88
CA PHE A 116 -3.80 -9.33 10.13
C PHE A 116 -3.36 -8.97 11.56
N GLY A 117 -2.38 -8.07 11.67
CA GLY A 117 -1.84 -7.58 12.95
C GLY A 117 -2.32 -6.17 13.29
N VAL A 118 -2.23 -5.83 14.58
CA VAL A 118 -2.46 -4.48 15.13
C VAL A 118 -1.12 -3.79 15.34
#